data_AF-A0A835M328-F1
#
_entry.id   AF-A0A835M328-F1
#
_cell.length_a   1.000
_cell.length_b   1.000
_cell.length_c   1.000
_cell.angle_alpha   90.00
_cell.angle_beta   90.00
_cell.angle_gamma   90.00
#
_symmetry.space_group_name_H-M   'P 1'
#
loop_
_entity.id
_entity.type
_entity.pdbx_description
1 polymer ?
#
loop_
_entity_poly.entity_id
_entity_poly.type
_entity_poly.pdbx_seq_one_letter_code
_entity_poly.pdbx_strand_id
1 'polypeptide(L)'
;KHRQSRKQLQRGRNLSIEAFQTVQALKRAKKDDNMVEQVFESKVRRLLKFDMLAVLRELLRQNEALLALQVFKDVRKEYWYKPQVLVYADMIKMFASNDFLEKVELLLLYLKIKRYHLDADTEGFNALLEP
;
A
#
# COMPACT_ATOMS: atom_id res chain seq x y z
N LYS A 1 39.63 -1.36 -11.47
CA LYS A 1 38.29 -2.00 -11.34
C LYS A 1 37.65 -1.56 -10.02
N HIS A 2 36.94 -0.42 -10.01
CA HIS A 2 36.27 0.06 -8.79
C HIS A 2 34.93 -0.65 -8.61
N ARG A 3 34.83 -1.53 -7.61
CA ARG A 3 33.54 -1.96 -7.06
C ARG A 3 32.99 -0.79 -6.26
N GLN A 4 32.03 -0.05 -6.84
CA GLN A 4 31.19 0.84 -6.07
C GLN A 4 30.35 -0.01 -5.12
N SER A 5 30.71 0.01 -3.85
CA SER A 5 29.87 -0.43 -2.73
C SER A 5 28.57 0.37 -2.80
N ARG A 6 27.49 -0.27 -3.26
CA ARG A 6 26.14 0.27 -3.17
C ARG A 6 25.90 0.60 -1.71
N LYS A 7 25.77 1.90 -1.41
CA LYS A 7 25.50 2.43 -0.08
C LYS A 7 24.42 1.57 0.57
N GLN A 8 24.78 0.86 1.62
CA GLN A 8 23.80 0.21 2.49
C GLN A 8 22.91 1.33 3.03
N LEU A 9 21.66 1.37 2.58
CA LEU A 9 20.64 2.31 3.05
C LEU A 9 20.35 1.97 4.52
N GLN A 10 21.04 2.68 5.40
CA GLN A 10 20.99 2.45 6.82
C GLN A 10 19.66 2.90 7.43
N ARG A 11 19.11 1.98 8.23
CA ARG A 11 18.28 2.17 9.44
C ARG A 11 16.83 2.64 9.23
N GLY A 12 15.91 1.69 9.44
CA GLY A 12 14.44 1.86 9.49
C GLY A 12 13.67 1.42 8.23
N ARG A 13 14.36 1.12 7.13
CA ARG A 13 13.83 1.06 5.75
C ARG A 13 13.98 -0.30 5.04
N ASN A 14 14.05 -1.39 5.77
CA ASN A 14 14.25 -2.70 5.16
C ASN A 14 12.95 -3.48 5.21
N LEU A 15 12.25 -3.53 4.08
CA LEU A 15 11.26 -4.57 3.83
C LEU A 15 11.86 -5.92 4.25
N SER A 16 11.04 -6.77 4.86
CA SER A 16 11.44 -8.18 4.95
C SER A 16 11.76 -8.70 3.55
N ILE A 17 12.57 -9.75 3.47
CA ILE A 17 12.88 -10.38 2.18
C ILE A 17 11.58 -10.79 1.47
N GLU A 18 10.58 -11.25 2.22
CA GLU A 18 9.28 -11.66 1.71
C GLU A 18 8.47 -10.47 1.16
N ALA A 19 8.39 -9.36 1.90
CA ALA A 19 7.73 -8.14 1.44
C ALA A 19 8.43 -7.58 0.20
N PHE A 20 9.76 -7.53 0.19
CA PHE A 20 10.55 -7.07 -0.96
C PHE A 20 10.29 -7.95 -2.19
N GLN A 21 10.39 -9.27 -2.06
CA GLN A 21 10.16 -10.20 -3.17
C GLN A 21 8.71 -10.13 -3.68
N THR A 22 7.75 -9.89 -2.80
CA THR A 22 6.33 -9.74 -3.18
C THR A 22 6.10 -8.48 -3.99
N VAL A 23 6.66 -7.34 -3.58
CA VAL A 23 6.62 -6.10 -4.38
C VAL A 23 7.22 -6.33 -5.77
N GLN A 24 8.39 -6.97 -5.84
CA GLN A 24 9.02 -7.25 -7.13
C GLN A 24 8.23 -8.25 -7.99
N ALA A 25 7.52 -9.20 -7.38
CA ALA A 25 6.66 -10.14 -8.10
C ALA A 25 5.43 -9.42 -8.69
N LEU A 26 4.73 -8.61 -7.88
CA LEU A 26 3.59 -7.82 -8.32
C LEU A 26 3.94 -6.88 -9.48
N LYS A 27 5.07 -6.16 -9.36
CA LYS A 27 5.52 -5.24 -10.42
C LYS A 27 5.87 -5.93 -11.73
N ARG A 28 6.40 -7.16 -11.67
CA ARG A 28 6.69 -7.96 -12.88
C ARG A 28 5.40 -8.47 -13.52
N ALA A 29 4.42 -8.84 -12.71
CA ALA A 29 3.13 -9.35 -13.16
C ALA A 29 2.19 -8.26 -13.69
N LYS A 30 2.40 -6.98 -13.34
CA LYS A 30 1.43 -5.88 -13.52
C LYS A 30 0.84 -5.63 -14.92
N LYS A 31 1.38 -6.24 -15.96
CA LYS A 31 0.86 -6.15 -17.34
C LYS A 31 -0.12 -7.27 -17.70
N ASP A 32 -0.29 -8.25 -16.82
CA ASP A 32 -1.14 -9.43 -17.00
C ASP A 32 -1.91 -9.69 -15.70
N ASP A 33 -3.21 -9.44 -15.73
CA ASP A 33 -4.07 -9.58 -14.57
C ASP A 33 -4.11 -11.01 -14.02
N ASN A 34 -3.96 -12.04 -14.87
CA ASN A 34 -3.91 -13.43 -14.41
C ASN A 34 -2.62 -13.68 -13.63
N MET A 35 -1.49 -13.13 -14.09
CA MET A 35 -0.22 -13.23 -13.37
C MET A 35 -0.27 -12.45 -12.05
N VAL A 36 -0.95 -11.31 -12.01
CA VAL A 36 -1.15 -10.54 -10.78
C VAL A 36 -1.95 -11.38 -9.79
N GLU A 37 -3.08 -11.94 -10.19
CA GLU A 37 -3.91 -12.78 -9.31
C GLU A 37 -3.12 -13.98 -8.77
N GLN A 38 -2.32 -14.64 -9.62
CA GLN A 38 -1.42 -15.71 -9.16
C GLN A 38 -0.44 -15.25 -8.06
N VAL A 39 0.10 -14.03 -8.16
CA VAL A 39 0.95 -13.45 -7.11
C VAL A 39 0.15 -13.15 -5.84
N PHE A 40 -1.11 -12.73 -5.96
CA PHE A 40 -1.98 -12.53 -4.79
C PHE A 40 -2.22 -13.83 -4.03
N GLU A 41 -2.60 -14.90 -4.72
CA GLU A 41 -2.89 -16.21 -4.13
C GLU A 41 -1.65 -16.90 -3.54
N SER A 42 -0.52 -16.77 -4.23
CA SER A 42 0.71 -17.47 -3.82
C SER A 42 1.55 -16.69 -2.81
N LYS A 43 1.44 -15.35 -2.76
CA LYS A 43 2.30 -14.49 -1.91
C LYS A 43 1.50 -13.54 -1.04
N VAL A 44 0.73 -12.62 -1.62
CA VAL A 44 0.14 -11.48 -0.86
C VAL A 44 -0.74 -11.95 0.29
N ARG A 45 -1.66 -12.90 0.05
CA ARG A 45 -2.60 -13.39 1.07
C ARG A 45 -1.97 -14.29 2.14
N ARG A 46 -0.69 -14.64 1.98
CA ARG A 46 0.08 -15.42 2.96
C ARG A 46 1.01 -14.54 3.80
N LEU A 47 1.16 -13.27 3.45
CA LEU A 47 2.02 -12.34 4.17
C LEU A 47 1.50 -12.13 5.59
N LEU A 48 2.44 -12.04 6.53
CA LEU A 48 2.14 -11.58 7.88
C LEU A 48 1.69 -10.11 7.84
N LYS A 49 0.91 -9.71 8.85
CA LYS A 49 0.38 -8.34 9.03
C LYS A 49 1.38 -7.23 8.67
N PHE A 50 2.57 -7.27 9.25
CA PHE A 50 3.57 -6.21 9.05
C PHE A 50 4.11 -6.20 7.64
N ASP A 51 4.31 -7.37 7.03
CA ASP A 51 4.80 -7.48 5.67
C ASP A 51 3.76 -7.05 4.66
N MET A 52 2.49 -7.40 4.86
CA MET A 52 1.39 -6.94 3.99
C MET A 52 1.26 -5.41 3.99
N LEU A 53 1.37 -4.78 5.17
CA LEU A 53 1.39 -3.31 5.29
C LEU A 53 2.67 -2.71 4.69
N ALA A 54 3.80 -3.39 4.81
CA ALA A 54 5.07 -2.94 4.23
C ALA A 54 5.02 -3.00 2.69
N VAL A 55 4.41 -4.03 2.11
CA VAL A 55 4.13 -4.12 0.67
C VAL A 55 3.24 -2.96 0.23
N LEU A 56 2.14 -2.69 0.94
CA LEU A 56 1.26 -1.57 0.62
C LEU A 56 2.03 -0.24 0.61
N ARG A 57 2.75 0.07 1.70
CA ARG A 57 3.53 1.31 1.82
C ARG A 57 4.59 1.44 0.72
N GLU A 58 5.26 0.34 0.36
CA GLU A 58 6.25 0.39 -0.71
C GLU A 58 5.62 0.62 -2.09
N LEU A 59 4.46 0.03 -2.37
CA LEU A 59 3.73 0.28 -3.62
C LEU A 59 3.27 1.75 -3.70
N LEU A 60 2.77 2.32 -2.61
CA LEU A 60 2.43 3.75 -2.51
C LEU A 60 3.66 4.63 -2.76
N ARG A 61 4.77 4.33 -2.08
CA ARG A 61 6.05 5.06 -2.23
C ARG A 61 6.60 5.02 -3.66
N GLN A 62 6.33 3.95 -4.40
CA GLN A 62 6.74 3.77 -5.79
C GLN A 62 5.68 4.24 -6.81
N ASN A 63 4.55 4.80 -6.35
CA ASN A 63 3.43 5.20 -7.19
C ASN A 63 2.85 4.06 -8.06
N GLU A 64 2.87 2.82 -7.57
CA GLU A 64 2.23 1.67 -8.24
C GLU A 64 0.74 1.60 -7.86
N ALA A 65 -0.01 2.63 -8.26
CA ALA A 65 -1.33 2.95 -7.71
C ALA A 65 -2.34 1.81 -7.76
N LEU A 66 -2.54 1.17 -8.92
CA LEU A 66 -3.51 0.09 -9.09
C LEU A 66 -3.17 -1.14 -8.24
N LEU A 67 -1.88 -1.51 -8.16
CA LEU A 67 -1.41 -2.60 -7.30
C LEU A 67 -1.62 -2.26 -5.82
N ALA A 68 -1.33 -1.03 -5.41
CA ALA A 68 -1.56 -0.58 -4.04
C ALA A 68 -3.04 -0.68 -3.65
N LEU A 69 -3.97 -0.31 -4.55
CA LEU A 69 -5.40 -0.47 -4.29
C LEU A 69 -5.84 -1.92 -4.18
N GLN A 70 -5.31 -2.82 -5.02
CA GLN A 70 -5.60 -4.26 -4.91
C GLN A 70 -5.10 -4.81 -3.57
N VAL A 71 -3.85 -4.51 -3.16
CA VAL A 71 -3.32 -4.93 -1.86
C VAL A 71 -4.15 -4.34 -0.72
N PHE A 72 -4.53 -3.07 -0.81
CA PHE A 72 -5.36 -2.44 0.20
C PHE A 72 -6.76 -3.05 0.34
N LYS A 73 -7.36 -3.51 -0.77
CA LYS A 73 -8.63 -4.23 -0.72
C LYS A 73 -8.53 -5.51 0.11
N ASP A 74 -7.41 -6.23 0.05
CA ASP A 74 -7.19 -7.41 0.87
C ASP A 74 -6.82 -7.04 2.31
N VAL A 75 -5.95 -6.04 2.52
CA VAL A 75 -5.65 -5.51 3.88
C VAL A 75 -6.93 -5.17 4.65
N ARG A 76 -7.93 -4.55 4.00
CA ARG A 76 -9.18 -4.17 4.67
C ARG A 76 -10.09 -5.35 5.04
N LYS A 77 -9.89 -6.53 4.45
CA LYS A 77 -10.63 -7.75 4.78
C LYS A 77 -10.00 -8.51 5.95
N GLU A 78 -8.75 -8.21 6.27
CA GLU A 78 -8.02 -8.85 7.36
C GLU A 78 -8.60 -8.51 8.73
N TYR A 79 -8.77 -9.51 9.59
CA TYR A 79 -9.36 -9.36 10.93
C TYR A 79 -8.54 -8.41 11.84
N TRP A 80 -7.24 -8.33 11.61
CA TRP A 80 -6.32 -7.52 12.41
C TRP A 80 -6.28 -6.05 11.96
N TYR A 81 -6.92 -5.72 10.82
CA TYR A 81 -6.84 -4.39 10.25
C TYR A 81 -7.83 -3.45 10.93
N LYS A 82 -7.28 -2.36 11.48
CA LYS A 82 -8.04 -1.19 11.90
C LYS A 82 -7.84 -0.07 10.87
N PRO A 83 -8.91 0.56 10.38
CA PRO A 83 -8.82 1.72 9.47
C PRO A 83 -7.97 2.82 10.09
N GLN A 84 -6.93 3.25 9.37
CA GLN A 84 -6.00 4.31 9.79
C GLN A 84 -6.11 5.46 8.81
N VAL A 85 -6.46 6.67 9.28
CA VAL A 85 -6.76 7.81 8.42
C VAL A 85 -5.54 8.16 7.58
N LEU A 86 -4.34 8.11 8.16
CA LEU A 86 -3.09 8.36 7.45
C LEU A 86 -2.89 7.46 6.21
N VAL A 87 -3.24 6.18 6.30
CA VAL A 87 -3.15 5.26 5.15
C VAL A 87 -4.14 5.65 4.05
N TYR A 88 -5.35 6.07 4.41
CA TYR A 88 -6.32 6.57 3.44
C TYR A 88 -5.84 7.89 2.80
N ALA A 89 -5.22 8.78 3.58
CA ALA A 89 -4.67 10.04 3.08
C ALA A 89 -3.57 9.79 2.04
N ASP A 90 -2.61 8.91 2.32
CA ASP A 90 -1.56 8.53 1.38
C ASP A 90 -2.14 7.97 0.07
N MET A 91 -3.16 7.10 0.19
CA MET A 91 -3.82 6.53 -0.97
C MET A 91 -4.60 7.57 -1.78
N ILE A 92 -5.37 8.43 -1.11
CA ILE A 92 -6.14 9.49 -1.75
C ILE A 92 -5.20 10.44 -2.50
N LYS A 93 -4.13 10.89 -1.86
CA LYS A 93 -3.12 11.77 -2.46
C LYS A 93 -2.50 11.14 -3.70
N MET A 94 -2.12 9.86 -3.62
CA MET A 94 -1.57 9.12 -4.75
C MET A 94 -2.60 8.99 -5.90
N PHE A 95 -3.86 8.63 -5.62
CA PHE A 95 -4.85 8.49 -6.70
C PHE A 95 -5.23 9.83 -7.32
N ALA A 96 -5.32 10.89 -6.52
CA ALA A 96 -5.57 12.24 -7.01
C ALA A 96 -4.44 12.74 -7.93
N SER A 97 -3.17 12.50 -7.56
CA SER A 97 -2.02 12.90 -8.38
C SER A 97 -1.84 12.11 -9.68
N ASN A 98 -2.58 11.00 -9.85
CA ASN A 98 -2.64 10.22 -11.08
C ASN A 98 -4.01 10.36 -11.80
N ASP A 99 -4.79 11.39 -11.48
CA ASP A 99 -6.10 11.71 -12.09
C ASP A 99 -7.17 10.60 -11.98
N PHE A 100 -7.06 9.72 -10.98
CA PHE A 100 -7.99 8.62 -10.76
C PHE A 100 -9.11 9.00 -9.77
N LEU A 101 -9.92 9.99 -10.13
CA LEU A 101 -10.97 10.54 -9.25
C LEU A 101 -11.96 9.48 -8.75
N GLU A 102 -12.37 8.54 -9.60
CA GLU A 102 -13.26 7.43 -9.17
C GLU A 102 -12.67 6.60 -8.01
N LYS A 103 -11.35 6.44 -7.98
CA LYS A 103 -10.67 5.65 -6.93
C LYS A 103 -10.52 6.47 -5.66
N VAL A 104 -10.38 7.80 -5.78
CA VAL A 104 -10.47 8.72 -4.64
C VAL A 104 -11.86 8.63 -3.99
N GLU A 105 -12.92 8.73 -4.78
CA GLU A 105 -14.31 8.60 -4.27
C GLU A 105 -14.55 7.25 -3.60
N LEU A 106 -14.04 6.17 -4.18
CA LEU A 106 -14.09 4.83 -3.60
C LEU A 106 -13.41 4.75 -2.22
N LEU A 107 -12.22 5.35 -2.08
CA LEU A 107 -11.48 5.39 -0.82
C LEU A 107 -12.22 6.22 0.23
N LEU A 108 -12.80 7.36 -0.15
CA LEU A 108 -13.63 8.17 0.73
C LEU A 108 -14.88 7.41 1.19
N LEU A 109 -15.53 6.65 0.30
CA LEU A 109 -16.66 5.79 0.66
C LEU A 109 -16.25 4.74 1.69
N TYR A 110 -15.12 4.08 1.47
CA TYR A 110 -14.59 3.11 2.43
C TYR A 110 -14.32 3.72 3.80
N LEU A 111 -13.73 4.92 3.85
CA LEU A 111 -13.48 5.64 5.09
C LEU A 111 -14.81 6.02 5.79
N LYS A 112 -15.78 6.54 5.04
CA LYS A 112 -17.12 6.92 5.55
C LYS A 112 -17.87 5.74 6.17
N ILE A 113 -17.86 4.57 5.52
CA ILE A 113 -18.51 3.35 6.05
C ILE A 113 -17.88 2.93 7.38
N LYS A 114 -16.59 3.18 7.55
CA LYS A 114 -15.83 2.81 8.75
C LYS A 114 -15.74 3.91 9.81
N ARG A 115 -16.49 5.01 9.67
CA ARG A 115 -16.42 6.20 10.56
C ARG A 115 -16.46 5.90 12.07
N TYR A 116 -17.20 4.89 12.50
CA TYR A 116 -17.32 4.51 13.91
C TYR A 116 -16.15 3.65 14.44
N HIS A 117 -15.23 3.25 13.57
CA HIS A 117 -14.05 2.43 13.89
C HIS A 117 -12.75 3.21 13.66
N LEU A 118 -12.84 4.53 13.49
CA LEU A 118 -11.67 5.39 13.37
C LEU A 118 -11.21 5.80 14.76
N ASP A 119 -9.95 5.52 15.05
CA ASP A 119 -9.28 6.07 16.23
C ASP A 119 -9.04 7.57 16.02
N ALA A 120 -8.78 8.29 17.12
CA ALA A 120 -8.37 9.69 17.04
C ALA A 120 -7.00 9.78 16.36
N ASP A 121 -6.97 10.25 15.11
CA ASP A 121 -5.80 10.31 14.24
C ASP A 121 -5.61 11.73 13.68
N THR A 122 -5.13 12.64 14.52
CA THR A 122 -4.95 14.06 14.14
C THR A 122 -3.95 14.22 12.99
N GLU A 123 -2.90 13.40 12.96
CA GLU A 123 -1.92 13.38 11.87
C GLU A 123 -2.57 13.00 10.54
N GLY A 124 -3.33 11.90 10.52
CA GLY A 124 -4.03 11.44 9.32
C GLY A 124 -5.09 12.43 8.83
N PHE A 125 -5.86 13.05 9.75
CA PHE A 125 -6.82 14.08 9.36
C PHE A 125 -6.15 15.34 8.82
N ASN A 126 -5.04 15.79 9.43
CA ASN A 126 -4.27 16.91 8.90
C ASN A 126 -3.71 16.61 7.50
N ALA A 127 -3.20 15.40 7.28
CA ALA A 127 -2.68 14.97 5.97
C ALA A 127 -3.74 15.01 4.85
N LEU A 128 -5.04 14.90 5.16
CA LEU A 128 -6.12 15.08 4.18
C LEU A 128 -6.39 16.54 3.81
N LEU A 129 -6.00 17.46 4.69
CA LEU A 129 -6.19 18.90 4.53
C LEU A 129 -4.96 19.59 3.95
N GLU A 130 -3.82 18.90 3.89
CA GLU A 130 -2.62 19.41 3.27
C GLU A 130 -2.80 19.54 1.75
N PRO A 131 -2.34 20.65 1.15
CA PRO A 131 -2.45 20.91 -0.29
C PRO A 131 -1.58 20.00 -1.16
#